data_AF-A0A2X0I6U0-F1
#
_entry.id   AF-A0A2X0I6U0-F1
#
_cell.length_a   1.000
_cell.length_b   1.000
_cell.length_c   1.000
_cell.angle_alpha   90.00
_cell.angle_beta   90.00
_cell.angle_gamma   90.00
#
_symmetry.space_group_name_H-M   'P 1'
#
loop_
_entity.id
_entity.type
_entity.pdbx_description
1 polymer ?
#
loop_
_entity_poly.entity_id
_entity_poly.type
_entity_poly.pdbx_seq_one_letter_code
_entity_poly.pdbx_strand_id
1 'polypeptide(L)'
;LAEAGVPVVIHCGSGPAPGKHTGPEPISRLLTRHPELRLIVAHMGMPEYEDFLDLAERHPRLRLDTTMAFTDFTESFMPFPQDALPRLSALADRILLGSDFPNLPYRYLHQLHALERLDLGTPWLRAVCHDNASRLFSL
;
A
#
# COMPACT_ATOMS: atom_id res chain seq x y z
N LEU A 1 -17.29 9.33 -7.31
CA LEU A 1 -16.13 8.41 -7.28
C LEU A 1 -16.56 6.99 -6.91
N ALA A 2 -17.16 6.77 -5.73
CA ALA A 2 -17.65 5.44 -5.34
C ALA A 2 -18.68 4.85 -6.33
N GLU A 3 -19.71 5.61 -6.68
CA GLU A 3 -20.74 5.19 -7.66
C GLU A 3 -20.16 4.90 -9.05
N ALA A 4 -19.15 5.66 -9.45
CA ALA A 4 -18.48 5.50 -10.75
C ALA A 4 -17.43 4.36 -10.74
N GLY A 5 -17.16 3.74 -9.59
CA GLY A 5 -16.16 2.67 -9.46
C GLY A 5 -14.72 3.11 -9.77
N VAL A 6 -14.42 4.41 -9.77
CA VAL A 6 -13.07 4.91 -10.10
C VAL A 6 -12.13 4.68 -8.91
N PRO A 7 -11.01 3.96 -9.08
CA PRO A 7 -9.99 3.83 -8.03
C PRO A 7 -9.36 5.19 -7.69
N VAL A 8 -9.16 5.44 -6.40
CA VAL A 8 -8.58 6.68 -5.87
C VAL A 8 -7.31 6.34 -5.12
N VAL A 9 -6.19 6.97 -5.51
CA VAL A 9 -4.95 6.94 -4.70
C VAL A 9 -4.99 8.10 -3.71
N ILE A 10 -4.58 7.85 -2.46
CA ILE A 10 -4.52 8.88 -1.43
C ILE A 10 -3.24 8.76 -0.60
N HIS A 11 -2.58 9.90 -0.37
CA HIS A 11 -1.55 10.04 0.67
C HIS A 11 -2.23 10.34 2.00
N CYS A 12 -2.23 9.37 2.91
CA CYS A 12 -2.87 9.52 4.21
C CYS A 12 -2.15 8.83 5.37
N GLY A 13 -1.02 8.16 5.16
CA GLY A 13 -0.11 7.82 6.27
C GLY A 13 0.42 9.10 6.94
N SER A 14 0.78 9.02 8.22
CA SER A 14 1.27 10.19 8.95
C SER A 14 2.77 10.46 8.77
N GLY A 15 3.47 9.63 8.01
CA GLY A 15 4.88 9.82 7.69
C GLY A 15 5.10 10.82 6.56
N PRO A 16 6.21 11.60 6.56
CA PRO A 16 7.14 11.80 7.67
C PRO A 16 6.63 12.82 8.71
N ALA A 17 5.54 13.54 8.42
CA ALA A 17 4.97 14.54 9.30
C ALA A 17 3.43 14.41 9.33
N PRO A 18 2.81 14.26 10.52
CA PRO A 18 1.37 14.10 10.62
C PRO A 18 0.64 15.38 10.22
N GLY A 19 -0.55 15.21 9.64
CA GLY A 19 -1.47 16.30 9.30
C GLY A 19 -2.84 16.09 9.93
N LYS A 20 -3.69 17.14 9.87
CA LYS A 20 -5.07 17.10 10.39
C LYS A 20 -5.92 15.94 9.84
N HIS A 21 -5.58 15.44 8.65
CA HIS A 21 -6.35 14.43 7.92
C HIS A 21 -5.54 13.15 7.61
N THR A 22 -4.36 12.98 8.21
CA THR A 22 -3.58 11.73 8.10
C THR A 22 -3.96 10.75 9.19
N GLY A 23 -3.50 9.51 9.04
CA GLY A 23 -3.72 8.39 9.94
C GLY A 23 -4.89 7.48 9.52
N PRO A 24 -5.01 6.32 10.16
CA PRO A 24 -6.01 5.31 9.84
C PRO A 24 -7.43 5.73 10.23
N GLU A 25 -7.59 6.54 11.27
CA GLU A 25 -8.91 6.87 11.83
C GLU A 25 -9.79 7.70 10.85
N PRO A 26 -9.31 8.78 10.20
CA PRO A 26 -10.07 9.45 9.13
C PRO A 26 -10.44 8.51 7.96
N ILE A 27 -9.54 7.60 7.60
CA ILE A 27 -9.76 6.66 6.49
C ILE A 27 -10.81 5.61 6.87
N SER A 28 -10.77 5.10 8.11
CA SER A 28 -11.82 4.22 8.61
C SER A 28 -13.20 4.88 8.52
N ARG A 29 -13.32 6.14 8.96
CA ARG A 29 -14.60 6.88 8.85
C ARG A 29 -15.05 7.08 7.41
N LEU A 30 -14.12 7.37 6.50
CA LEU A 30 -14.39 7.51 5.07
C LEU A 30 -14.96 6.20 4.49
N LEU A 31 -14.32 5.07 4.78
CA LEU A 31 -14.72 3.75 4.27
C LEU A 31 -16.03 3.25 4.90
N THR A 32 -16.30 3.58 6.16
CA THR A 32 -17.62 3.33 6.77
C THR A 32 -18.73 4.09 6.03
N ARG A 33 -18.47 5.33 5.62
CA ARG A 33 -19.47 6.16 4.92
C ARG A 33 -19.61 5.82 3.43
N HIS A 34 -18.55 5.32 2.81
CA HIS A 34 -18.50 4.97 1.39
C HIS A 34 -17.91 3.56 1.20
N PRO A 35 -18.63 2.50 1.59
CA PRO A 35 -18.11 1.12 1.56
C PRO A 35 -17.78 0.64 0.14
N GLU A 36 -18.39 1.25 -0.87
CA GLU A 36 -18.17 0.90 -2.27
C GLU A 36 -16.91 1.58 -2.88
N LEU A 37 -16.29 2.52 -2.16
CA LEU A 37 -15.11 3.25 -2.62
C LEU A 37 -13.93 2.30 -2.84
N ARG A 38 -13.29 2.41 -4.00
CA ARG A 38 -12.03 1.72 -4.31
C ARG A 38 -10.88 2.65 -3.95
N LEU A 39 -10.20 2.36 -2.85
CA LEU A 39 -9.14 3.22 -2.31
C LEU A 39 -7.78 2.51 -2.40
N ILE A 40 -6.75 3.24 -2.78
CA ILE A 40 -5.35 2.82 -2.74
C ILE A 40 -4.65 3.78 -1.79
N VAL A 41 -4.24 3.27 -0.63
CA VAL A 41 -3.45 4.05 0.33
C VAL A 41 -2.00 4.03 -0.12
N ALA A 42 -1.44 5.23 -0.27
CA ALA A 42 -0.07 5.39 -0.67
C ALA A 42 0.89 4.91 0.44
N HIS A 43 2.07 4.44 0.07
CA HIS A 43 3.20 4.12 0.95
C HIS A 43 2.91 3.04 1.99
N MET A 44 1.99 2.13 1.68
CA MET A 44 1.40 1.20 2.63
C MET A 44 0.84 1.87 3.91
N GLY A 45 0.57 3.18 3.85
CA GLY A 45 0.10 3.95 4.99
C GLY A 45 1.15 4.23 6.05
N MET A 46 2.44 4.21 5.70
CA MET A 46 3.54 4.44 6.66
C MET A 46 3.36 5.73 7.50
N PRO A 47 3.70 5.70 8.81
CA PRO A 47 4.23 4.55 9.56
C PRO A 47 3.17 3.58 10.10
N GLU A 48 1.86 3.85 9.93
CA GLU A 48 0.77 3.06 10.51
C GLU A 48 0.47 1.76 9.72
N TYR A 49 1.51 1.01 9.33
CA TYR A 49 1.39 -0.16 8.46
C TYR A 49 0.34 -1.16 8.95
N GLU A 50 0.39 -1.55 10.22
CA GLU A 50 -0.53 -2.55 10.79
C GLU A 50 -1.98 -2.05 10.81
N ASP A 51 -2.22 -0.79 11.15
CA ASP A 51 -3.57 -0.21 11.13
C ASP A 51 -4.15 -0.17 9.71
N PHE A 52 -3.32 0.10 8.71
CA PHE A 52 -3.74 0.09 7.31
C PHE A 52 -3.91 -1.33 6.75
N LEU A 53 -3.14 -2.30 7.23
CA LEU A 53 -3.39 -3.72 6.96
C LEU A 53 -4.71 -4.18 7.60
N ASP A 54 -5.02 -3.74 8.83
CA ASP A 54 -6.29 -4.03 9.51
C ASP A 54 -7.48 -3.43 8.72
N LEU A 55 -7.30 -2.24 8.15
CA LEU A 55 -8.29 -1.64 7.26
C LEU A 55 -8.46 -2.44 5.97
N ALA A 56 -7.37 -2.95 5.39
CA ALA A 56 -7.41 -3.77 4.17
C ALA A 56 -8.14 -5.11 4.39
N GLU A 57 -7.99 -5.71 5.57
CA GLU A 57 -8.70 -6.92 5.97
C GLU A 57 -10.21 -6.67 6.12
N ARG A 58 -10.59 -5.53 6.72
CA ARG A 58 -12.01 -5.18 6.96
C ARG A 58 -12.71 -4.62 5.73
N HIS A 59 -11.97 -3.99 4.82
CA HIS A 59 -12.52 -3.32 3.64
C HIS A 59 -11.93 -3.91 2.35
N PRO A 60 -12.62 -4.88 1.70
CA PRO A 60 -12.09 -5.61 0.54
C PRO A 60 -11.72 -4.74 -0.69
N ARG A 61 -12.13 -3.48 -0.70
CA ARG A 61 -11.84 -2.52 -1.78
C ARG A 61 -10.67 -1.58 -1.46
N LEU A 62 -10.15 -1.58 -0.23
CA LEU A 62 -8.92 -0.89 0.12
C LEU A 62 -7.71 -1.71 -0.35
N ARG A 63 -6.74 -1.01 -0.92
CA ARG A 63 -5.47 -1.54 -1.40
C ARG A 63 -4.34 -0.67 -0.86
N LEU A 64 -3.13 -1.23 -0.88
CA LEU A 64 -1.91 -0.57 -0.44
C LEU A 64 -0.94 -0.54 -1.62
N ASP A 65 -0.35 0.63 -1.92
CA ASP A 65 0.78 0.66 -2.84
C ASP A 65 2.11 0.57 -2.07
N THR A 66 3.15 0.02 -2.71
CA THR A 66 4.43 -0.28 -2.04
C THR A 66 5.43 0.87 -2.09
N THR A 67 5.07 2.03 -2.62
CA THR A 67 6.03 3.13 -2.82
C THR A 67 6.79 3.42 -1.52
N MET A 68 8.13 3.40 -1.57
CA MET A 68 9.02 3.60 -0.41
C MET A 68 9.04 2.49 0.64
N ALA A 69 7.97 1.71 0.81
CA ALA A 69 7.94 0.60 1.75
C ALA A 69 9.04 -0.42 1.44
N PHE A 70 9.63 -1.02 2.48
CA PHE A 70 10.69 -2.04 2.45
C PHE A 70 12.05 -1.60 1.88
N THR A 71 12.15 -0.38 1.36
CA THR A 71 13.43 0.14 0.85
C THR A 71 14.36 0.52 1.99
N ASP A 72 15.66 0.34 1.79
CA ASP A 72 16.69 0.69 2.78
C ASP A 72 16.56 2.13 3.30
N PHE A 73 16.04 3.04 2.47
CA PHE A 73 15.75 4.41 2.86
C PHE A 73 14.73 4.44 4.00
N THR A 74 13.50 3.96 3.75
CA THR A 74 12.40 3.99 4.73
C THR A 74 12.68 3.10 5.93
N GLU A 75 13.27 1.91 5.72
CA GLU A 75 13.58 0.98 6.81
C GLU A 75 14.51 1.59 7.88
N SER A 76 15.27 2.63 7.54
CA SER A 76 16.12 3.33 8.50
C SER A 76 15.39 4.25 9.49
N PHE A 77 14.13 4.63 9.22
CA PHE A 77 13.36 5.56 10.06
C PHE A 77 11.88 5.20 10.29
N MET A 78 11.26 4.41 9.41
CA MET A 78 9.90 3.89 9.53
C MET A 78 9.85 2.42 9.06
N PRO A 79 10.55 1.50 9.77
CA PRO A 79 10.64 0.10 9.37
C PRO A 79 9.28 -0.59 9.36
N PHE A 80 9.10 -1.50 8.41
CA PHE A 80 7.94 -2.38 8.39
C PHE A 80 8.03 -3.41 9.55
N PRO A 81 6.97 -3.62 10.35
CA PRO A 81 6.99 -4.58 11.44
C PRO A 81 7.19 -6.03 10.95
N GLN A 82 8.22 -6.72 11.45
CA GLN A 82 8.54 -8.08 11.00
C GLN A 82 7.39 -9.08 11.25
N ASP A 83 6.69 -8.94 12.37
CA ASP A 83 5.56 -9.81 12.73
C ASP A 83 4.36 -9.65 11.78
N ALA A 84 4.29 -8.54 11.03
CA ALA A 84 3.26 -8.31 10.02
C ALA A 84 3.60 -8.90 8.64
N LEU A 85 4.81 -9.42 8.41
CA LEU A 85 5.21 -9.97 7.11
C LEU A 85 4.27 -11.07 6.57
N PRO A 86 3.78 -12.02 7.38
CA PRO A 86 2.82 -13.02 6.90
C PRO A 86 1.52 -12.43 6.34
N ARG A 87 1.14 -11.22 6.79
CA ARG A 87 -0.05 -10.52 6.31
C ARG A 87 0.10 -10.05 4.86
N LEU A 88 1.32 -9.81 4.39
CA LEU A 88 1.59 -9.46 2.99
C LEU A 88 1.19 -10.58 2.03
N SER A 89 1.41 -11.83 2.45
CA SER A 89 0.95 -13.01 1.70
C SER A 89 -0.56 -13.19 1.79
N ALA A 90 -1.14 -13.00 2.98
CA ALA A 90 -2.59 -13.12 3.19
C ALA A 90 -3.39 -12.07 2.40
N LEU A 91 -2.82 -10.87 2.21
CA LEU A 91 -3.41 -9.75 1.50
C LEU A 91 -2.76 -9.51 0.13
N ALA A 92 -2.17 -10.55 -0.48
CA ALA A 92 -1.41 -10.42 -1.72
C ALA A 92 -2.20 -9.74 -2.85
N ASP A 93 -3.51 -9.98 -2.93
CA ASP A 93 -4.39 -9.40 -3.96
C ASP A 93 -4.82 -7.93 -3.66
N ARG A 94 -4.34 -7.37 -2.55
CA ARG A 94 -4.57 -5.98 -2.11
C ARG A 94 -3.34 -5.09 -2.22
N ILE A 95 -2.18 -5.66 -2.54
CA ILE A 95 -0.90 -4.93 -2.61
C ILE A 95 -0.57 -4.61 -4.07
N LEU A 96 -0.17 -3.38 -4.35
CA LEU A 96 0.17 -2.89 -5.69
C LEU A 96 1.60 -2.36 -5.67
N LEU A 97 2.35 -2.63 -6.74
CA LEU A 97 3.61 -1.93 -6.96
C LEU A 97 3.35 -0.43 -7.14
N GLY A 98 4.04 0.35 -6.30
CA GLY A 98 4.24 1.77 -6.50
C GLY A 98 5.72 2.09 -6.37
N SER A 99 6.20 3.09 -7.12
CA SER A 99 7.61 3.51 -7.09
C SER A 99 7.83 5.01 -7.05
N ASP A 100 6.79 5.82 -7.30
CA ASP A 100 6.84 7.29 -7.41
C ASP A 100 8.07 7.83 -8.18
N PHE A 101 8.51 7.06 -9.19
CA PHE A 101 9.60 7.47 -10.07
C PHE A 101 9.18 8.70 -10.89
N PRO A 102 10.06 9.70 -11.07
CA PRO A 102 11.48 9.74 -10.70
C PRO A 102 11.81 10.49 -9.40
N ASN A 103 10.83 10.71 -8.51
CA ASN A 103 10.94 11.73 -7.45
C ASN A 103 11.70 11.28 -6.19
N LEU A 104 12.06 10.00 -6.08
CA LEU A 104 12.56 9.40 -4.84
C LEU A 104 14.09 9.39 -4.71
N PRO A 105 14.64 9.33 -3.48
CA PRO A 105 16.09 9.39 -3.22
C PRO A 105 16.86 8.11 -3.58
N TYR A 106 16.25 7.20 -4.35
CA TYR A 106 16.83 5.94 -4.79
C TYR A 106 16.37 5.60 -6.22
N ARG A 107 17.08 4.69 -6.89
CA ARG A 107 16.74 4.26 -8.26
C ARG A 107 15.46 3.42 -8.27
N TYR A 108 14.65 3.54 -9.32
CA TYR A 108 13.45 2.71 -9.54
C TYR A 108 13.66 1.22 -9.20
N LEU A 109 14.76 0.64 -9.69
CA LEU A 109 15.09 -0.78 -9.50
C LEU A 109 15.21 -1.17 -8.01
N HIS A 110 15.58 -0.24 -7.14
CA HIS A 110 15.69 -0.49 -5.69
C HIS A 110 14.34 -0.89 -5.08
N GLN A 111 13.24 -0.30 -5.53
CA GLN A 111 11.90 -0.67 -5.08
C GLN A 111 11.57 -2.13 -5.43
N LEU A 112 11.96 -2.58 -6.63
CA LEU A 112 11.73 -3.96 -7.07
C LEU A 112 12.59 -4.95 -6.29
N HIS A 113 13.88 -4.63 -6.08
CA HIS A 113 14.75 -5.45 -5.25
C HIS A 113 14.26 -5.54 -3.80
N ALA A 114 13.72 -4.46 -3.24
CA ALA A 114 13.14 -4.47 -1.91
C ALA A 114 11.97 -5.45 -1.79
N LEU A 115 11.09 -5.52 -2.80
CA LEU A 115 9.98 -6.47 -2.84
C LEU A 115 10.46 -7.91 -3.05
N GLU A 116 11.45 -8.13 -3.91
CA GLU A 116 12.03 -9.45 -4.15
C GLU A 116 12.67 -10.03 -2.87
N ARG A 117 13.35 -9.20 -2.07
CA ARG A 117 13.98 -9.61 -0.81
C ARG A 117 13.01 -10.04 0.29
N LEU A 118 11.70 -9.77 0.14
CA LEU A 118 10.69 -10.28 1.07
C LEU A 118 10.53 -11.80 0.98
N ASP A 119 11.04 -12.43 -0.09
CA ASP A 119 11.06 -13.89 -0.29
C ASP A 119 9.67 -14.55 -0.18
N LEU A 120 8.63 -13.84 -0.62
CA LEU A 120 7.24 -14.34 -0.65
C LEU A 120 6.91 -15.14 -1.92
N GLY A 121 7.93 -15.40 -2.75
CA GLY A 121 7.86 -16.21 -3.96
C GLY A 121 7.40 -15.47 -5.22
N THR A 122 7.76 -16.04 -6.37
CA THR A 122 7.47 -15.48 -7.70
C THR A 122 5.98 -15.20 -7.96
N PRO A 123 5.02 -16.05 -7.52
CA PRO A 123 3.59 -15.76 -7.72
C PRO A 123 3.15 -14.48 -7.00
N TRP A 124 3.64 -14.26 -5.77
CA TRP A 124 3.35 -13.04 -5.02
C TRP A 124 3.95 -11.81 -5.69
N LEU A 125 5.23 -11.89 -6.08
CA LEU A 125 5.93 -10.78 -6.74
C LEU A 125 5.25 -10.40 -8.06
N ARG A 126 4.84 -11.39 -8.87
CA ARG A 126 4.08 -11.16 -10.11
C ARG A 126 2.74 -10.47 -9.84
N ALA A 127 2.02 -10.91 -8.80
CA ALA A 127 0.74 -10.33 -8.46
C ALA A 127 0.88 -8.84 -8.10
N VAL A 128 1.84 -8.51 -7.23
CA VAL A 128 2.12 -7.15 -6.78
C VAL A 128 2.62 -6.27 -7.92
N CYS A 129 3.56 -6.75 -8.73
CA CYS A 129 4.14 -5.97 -9.82
C CYS A 129 3.22 -5.79 -11.04
N HIS A 130 2.21 -6.64 -11.22
CA HIS A 130 1.40 -6.64 -12.43
C HIS A 130 -0.06 -7.04 -12.20
N ASP A 131 -0.33 -8.31 -11.83
CA ASP A 131 -1.67 -8.90 -12.01
C ASP A 131 -2.77 -8.15 -11.23
N ASN A 132 -2.42 -7.60 -10.06
CA ASN A 132 -3.35 -6.84 -9.23
C ASN A 132 -3.76 -5.52 -9.88
N ALA A 133 -2.81 -4.81 -10.49
CA ALA A 133 -3.07 -3.56 -11.19
C ALA A 133 -3.85 -3.83 -12.48
N SER A 134 -3.45 -4.83 -13.27
CA SER A 134 -4.15 -5.18 -14.52
C SER A 134 -5.61 -5.54 -14.26
N ARG A 135 -5.90 -6.28 -13.18
CA ARG A 135 -7.28 -6.58 -12.77
C ARG A 135 -8.05 -5.36 -12.26
N LEU A 136 -7.41 -4.48 -11.47
CA LEU A 136 -8.06 -3.29 -10.92
C LEU A 136 -8.45 -2.28 -12.00
N PHE A 137 -7.58 -2.12 -13.01
CA PHE A 137 -7.72 -1.11 -14.05
C PHE A 137 -8.23 -1.68 -15.39
N SER A 138 -8.44 -2.99 -15.48
CA SER A 138 -8.88 -3.67 -16.71
C SER A 138 -7.95 -3.42 -17.90
N LEU A 139 -6.65 -3.63 -17.68
CA LEU A 139 -5.57 -3.49 -18.67
C LEU A 139 -5.26 -4.81 -19.37
#